data_AF-A0A2T7QFK4-F1
#
_entry.id   AF-A0A2T7QFK4-F1
#
_cell.length_a   1.000
_cell.length_b   1.000
_cell.length_c   1.000
_cell.angle_alpha   90.00
_cell.angle_beta   90.00
_cell.angle_gamma   90.00
#
_symmetry.space_group_name_H-M   'P 1'
#
loop_
_entity.id
_entity.type
_entity.pdbx_description
1 polymer ?
#
loop_
_entity_poly.entity_id
_entity_poly.type
_entity_poly.pdbx_seq_one_letter_code
_entity_poly.pdbx_strand_id
1 'polypeptide(L)'
;MNPEDLRKTYAEAPTEKLLDIIDNKFEYTDAAVKIALEELSKREISEADIKTYKETVESNFESAIRKLVFDDLSLAQKNFFYFLWIPLIHFAVKQNFRDDGYYLKVKQATYYSWVGFGLLMLSVFISIEFDLSGLSTLAIWIAGFIPAYAFDEKFNRRALISRLKERYKQPDNDKIGEKK
;
A
#
# COMPACT_ATOMS: atom_id res chain seq x y z
N MET A 1 26.23 -10.38 -16.30
CA MET A 1 25.62 -11.51 -17.04
C MET A 1 26.06 -11.38 -18.50
N ASN A 2 26.56 -12.44 -19.13
CA ASN A 2 27.07 -12.35 -20.50
C ASN A 2 25.88 -12.32 -21.50
N PRO A 3 25.91 -11.56 -22.60
CA PRO A 3 24.85 -11.55 -23.62
C PRO A 3 24.40 -12.92 -24.15
N GLU A 4 25.28 -13.92 -24.18
CA GLU A 4 24.90 -15.30 -24.57
C GLU A 4 24.04 -16.00 -23.51
N ASP A 5 24.32 -15.78 -22.22
CA ASP A 5 23.53 -16.32 -21.12
C ASP A 5 22.15 -15.66 -21.06
N LEU A 6 22.08 -14.36 -21.38
CA LEU A 6 20.83 -13.62 -21.50
C LEU A 6 19.95 -14.17 -22.62
N ARG A 7 20.53 -14.49 -23.79
CA ARG A 7 19.80 -15.11 -24.90
C ARG A 7 19.18 -16.45 -24.52
N LYS A 8 19.94 -17.34 -23.86
CA LYS A 8 19.41 -18.62 -23.36
C LYS A 8 18.27 -18.41 -22.37
N THR A 9 18.49 -17.50 -21.41
CA THR A 9 17.50 -17.21 -20.37
C THR A 9 16.22 -16.62 -20.96
N TYR A 10 16.32 -15.75 -21.97
CA TYR A 10 15.16 -15.08 -22.57
C TYR A 10 14.44 -15.96 -23.60
N ALA A 11 15.15 -16.90 -24.22
CA ALA A 11 14.52 -17.93 -25.07
C ALA A 11 13.55 -18.81 -24.27
N GLU A 12 13.88 -19.14 -23.02
CA GLU A 12 13.04 -19.94 -22.11
C GLU A 12 12.00 -19.09 -21.33
N ALA A 13 12.13 -17.76 -21.35
CA ALA A 13 11.25 -16.87 -20.61
C ALA A 13 9.84 -16.80 -21.22
N PRO A 14 8.78 -16.63 -20.41
CA PRO A 14 7.43 -16.39 -20.92
C PRO A 14 7.33 -15.04 -21.63
N THR A 15 6.44 -14.94 -22.62
CA THR A 15 6.26 -13.76 -23.48
C THR A 15 5.94 -12.49 -22.66
N GLU A 16 5.15 -12.61 -21.59
CA GLU A 16 4.83 -11.54 -20.65
C GLU A 16 6.09 -10.88 -20.05
N LYS A 17 7.09 -11.69 -19.70
CA LYS A 17 8.34 -11.21 -19.10
C LYS A 17 9.23 -10.47 -20.09
N LEU A 18 9.18 -10.86 -21.36
CA LEU A 18 9.89 -10.15 -22.43
C LEU A 18 9.20 -8.82 -22.76
N LEU A 19 7.86 -8.79 -22.74
CA LEU A 19 7.07 -7.57 -22.91
C LEU A 19 7.35 -6.58 -21.77
N ASP A 20 7.44 -7.06 -20.52
CA ASP A 20 7.80 -6.26 -19.34
C ASP A 20 9.18 -5.60 -19.47
N ILE A 21 10.18 -6.32 -20.00
CA ILE A 21 11.53 -5.76 -20.23
C ILE A 21 11.49 -4.61 -21.25
N ILE A 22 10.63 -4.70 -22.27
CA ILE A 22 10.48 -3.65 -23.28
C ILE A 22 9.74 -2.45 -22.70
N ASP A 23 8.66 -2.69 -21.96
CA ASP A 23 7.84 -1.66 -21.34
C ASP A 23 8.65 -0.86 -20.30
N ASN A 24 9.48 -1.56 -19.53
CA ASN A 24 10.36 -1.01 -18.51
C ASN A 24 11.83 -0.85 -18.97
N LYS A 25 12.06 -0.52 -20.25
CA LYS A 25 13.40 -0.45 -20.88
C LYS A 25 14.47 0.35 -20.13
N PHE A 26 14.07 1.30 -19.27
CA PHE A 26 14.99 2.12 -18.48
C PHE A 26 15.56 1.42 -17.24
N GLU A 27 14.93 0.33 -16.80
CA GLU A 27 15.39 -0.49 -15.67
C GLU A 27 16.37 -1.59 -16.11
N TYR A 28 16.51 -1.79 -17.43
CA TYR A 28 17.31 -2.83 -18.02
C TYR A 28 18.47 -2.26 -18.86
N THR A 29 19.50 -3.07 -19.07
CA THR A 29 20.61 -2.71 -19.97
C THR A 29 20.16 -2.73 -21.43
N ASP A 30 20.71 -1.86 -22.28
CA ASP A 30 20.42 -1.82 -23.72
C ASP A 30 20.58 -3.19 -24.40
N ALA A 31 21.58 -3.97 -23.97
CA ALA A 31 21.80 -5.34 -24.47
C ALA A 31 20.63 -6.28 -24.13
N ALA A 32 20.08 -6.18 -22.93
CA ALA A 32 18.93 -6.98 -22.51
C ALA A 32 17.65 -6.59 -23.28
N VAL A 33 17.42 -5.29 -23.48
CA VAL A 33 16.26 -4.79 -24.25
C VAL A 33 16.35 -5.26 -25.70
N LYS A 34 17.54 -5.18 -26.31
CA LYS A 34 17.76 -5.64 -27.69
C LYS A 34 17.55 -7.14 -27.84
N ILE A 35 18.06 -7.95 -26.91
CA ILE A 35 17.87 -9.40 -26.92
C ILE A 35 16.39 -9.76 -26.72
N ALA A 36 15.68 -9.07 -25.83
CA ALA A 36 14.24 -9.28 -25.62
C ALA A 36 13.42 -8.94 -26.88
N LEU A 37 13.75 -7.85 -27.57
CA LEU A 37 13.15 -7.49 -28.87
C LEU A 37 13.43 -8.54 -29.95
N GLU A 38 14.67 -9.02 -30.04
CA GLU A 38 15.05 -10.08 -30.98
C GLU A 38 14.24 -11.36 -30.71
N GLU A 39 14.11 -11.80 -29.46
CA GLU A 39 13.33 -13.00 -29.11
C GLU A 39 11.82 -12.81 -29.28
N LEU A 40 11.28 -11.63 -28.96
CA LEU A 40 9.87 -11.33 -29.20
C LEU A 40 9.55 -11.29 -30.69
N SER A 41 10.46 -10.80 -31.54
CA SER A 41 10.26 -10.80 -32.99
C SER A 41 10.24 -12.20 -33.62
N LYS A 42 10.88 -13.19 -32.97
CA LYS A 42 10.84 -14.61 -33.38
C LYS A 42 9.56 -15.31 -32.94
N ARG A 43 8.89 -14.79 -31.93
CA ARG A 43 7.59 -15.27 -31.47
C ARG A 43 6.53 -14.53 -32.28
N GLU A 44 5.63 -15.24 -32.94
CA GLU A 44 4.49 -14.61 -33.61
C GLU A 44 3.50 -14.13 -32.54
N ILE A 45 3.78 -12.98 -31.93
CA ILE A 45 2.95 -12.39 -30.88
C ILE A 45 1.70 -11.82 -31.54
N SER A 46 0.54 -12.28 -31.11
CA SER A 46 -0.73 -11.74 -31.58
C SER A 46 -1.08 -10.44 -30.86
N GLU A 47 -1.93 -9.61 -31.46
CA GLU A 47 -2.51 -8.44 -30.77
C GLU A 47 -3.27 -8.85 -29.50
N ALA A 48 -3.82 -10.07 -29.46
CA ALA A 48 -4.49 -10.61 -28.29
C ALA A 48 -3.51 -10.81 -27.11
N ASP A 49 -2.29 -11.30 -27.36
CA ASP A 49 -1.28 -11.50 -26.32
C ASP A 49 -0.82 -10.16 -25.71
N ILE A 50 -0.66 -9.13 -26.55
CA ILE A 50 -0.33 -7.77 -26.10
C ILE A 50 -1.46 -7.20 -25.25
N LYS A 51 -2.71 -7.43 -25.67
CA LYS A 51 -3.90 -6.99 -24.92
C LYS A 51 -3.99 -7.67 -23.56
N THR A 52 -3.82 -8.98 -23.50
CA THR A 52 -3.84 -9.74 -22.24
C THR A 52 -2.71 -9.33 -21.29
N TYR A 53 -1.51 -9.05 -21.81
CA TYR A 53 -0.41 -8.50 -21.00
C TYR A 53 -0.81 -7.15 -20.39
N LYS A 54 -1.32 -6.21 -21.20
CA LYS A 54 -1.75 -4.89 -20.71
C LYS A 54 -2.86 -5.00 -19.66
N GLU A 55 -3.87 -5.83 -19.90
CA GLU A 55 -4.95 -6.08 -18.93
C GLU A 55 -4.42 -6.67 -17.63
N THR A 56 -3.43 -7.56 -17.69
CA THR A 56 -2.81 -8.18 -16.51
C THR A 56 -2.00 -7.16 -15.71
N VAL A 57 -1.21 -6.32 -16.38
CA VAL A 57 -0.45 -5.24 -15.74
C VAL A 57 -1.38 -4.22 -15.09
N GLU A 58 -2.43 -3.80 -15.79
CA GLU A 58 -3.43 -2.87 -15.27
C GLU A 58 -4.18 -3.46 -14.07
N SER A 59 -4.62 -4.71 -14.14
CA SER A 59 -5.27 -5.42 -13.03
C SER A 59 -4.35 -5.57 -11.81
N ASN A 60 -3.09 -5.94 -12.01
CA ASN A 60 -2.10 -6.03 -10.94
C ASN A 60 -1.87 -4.67 -10.28
N PHE A 61 -1.77 -3.62 -11.08
CA PHE A 61 -1.60 -2.24 -10.62
C PHE A 61 -2.83 -1.74 -9.85
N GLU A 62 -4.04 -1.98 -10.36
CA GLU A 62 -5.29 -1.68 -9.65
C GLU A 62 -5.37 -2.43 -8.32
N SER A 63 -5.00 -3.70 -8.29
CA SER A 63 -4.99 -4.51 -7.07
C SER A 63 -3.99 -3.96 -6.04
N ALA A 64 -2.81 -3.53 -6.48
CA ALA A 64 -1.79 -2.93 -5.63
C ALA A 64 -2.27 -1.59 -5.06
N ILE A 65 -2.84 -0.72 -5.89
CA ILE A 65 -3.47 0.54 -5.45
C ILE A 65 -4.62 0.24 -4.49
N ARG A 66 -5.47 -0.74 -4.78
CA ARG A 66 -6.60 -1.09 -3.92
C ARG A 66 -6.14 -1.48 -2.52
N LYS A 67 -5.11 -2.34 -2.42
CA LYS A 67 -4.49 -2.72 -1.14
C LYS A 67 -3.81 -1.54 -0.43
N LEU A 68 -3.19 -0.64 -1.18
CA LEU A 68 -2.46 0.49 -0.59
C LEU A 68 -3.40 1.60 -0.10
N VAL A 69 -4.56 1.78 -0.75
CA VAL A 69 -5.35 3.03 -0.68
C VAL A 69 -6.78 2.83 -0.21
N PHE A 70 -7.41 1.72 -0.58
CA PHE A 70 -8.86 1.53 -0.39
C PHE A 70 -9.19 0.50 0.69
N ASP A 71 -8.24 -0.35 1.04
CA ASP A 71 -8.42 -1.40 2.03
C ASP A 71 -8.14 -0.85 3.44
N ASP A 72 -9.17 -0.28 4.05
CA ASP A 72 -9.14 0.26 5.41
C ASP A 72 -9.30 -0.84 6.47
N LEU A 73 -8.91 -0.54 7.72
CA LEU A 73 -9.31 -1.37 8.86
C LEU A 73 -10.82 -1.41 8.96
N SER A 74 -11.37 -2.61 9.16
CA SER A 74 -12.78 -2.76 9.48
C SER A 74 -13.11 -2.12 10.82
N LEU A 75 -14.38 -1.76 11.05
CA LEU A 75 -14.82 -1.19 12.33
C LEU A 75 -14.42 -2.09 13.52
N ALA A 76 -14.55 -3.41 13.35
CA ALA A 76 -14.15 -4.38 14.36
C ALA A 76 -12.65 -4.32 14.67
N GLN A 77 -11.80 -4.19 13.63
CA GLN A 77 -10.36 -4.04 13.84
C GLN A 77 -10.01 -2.68 14.48
N LYS A 78 -10.69 -1.59 14.09
CA LYS A 78 -10.52 -0.27 14.73
C LYS A 78 -10.84 -0.35 16.23
N ASN A 79 -11.94 -1.00 16.59
CA ASN A 79 -12.31 -1.26 17.98
C ASN A 79 -11.27 -2.14 18.70
N PHE A 80 -10.81 -3.21 18.05
CA PHE A 80 -9.77 -4.08 18.59
C PHE A 80 -8.51 -3.28 18.95
N PHE A 81 -7.97 -2.50 18.01
CA PHE A 81 -6.76 -1.71 18.26
C PHE A 81 -6.97 -0.60 19.28
N TYR A 82 -8.15 0.02 19.32
CA TYR A 82 -8.44 1.11 20.26
C TYR A 82 -8.63 0.63 21.70
N PHE A 83 -9.42 -0.45 21.89
CA PHE A 83 -9.82 -0.90 23.22
C PHE A 83 -8.87 -1.96 23.82
N LEU A 84 -8.20 -2.76 22.99
CA LEU A 84 -7.35 -3.86 23.48
C LEU A 84 -5.89 -3.57 23.24
N TRP A 85 -5.24 -2.84 24.14
CA TRP A 85 -3.81 -2.58 24.00
C TRP A 85 -2.97 -3.79 24.43
N ILE A 86 -2.80 -4.77 23.53
CA ILE A 86 -1.96 -5.96 23.76
C ILE A 86 -0.75 -5.90 22.81
N PRO A 87 0.43 -5.45 23.28
CA PRO A 87 1.58 -5.16 22.41
C PRO A 87 2.00 -6.31 21.49
N LEU A 88 2.00 -7.55 22.01
CA LEU A 88 2.43 -8.73 21.27
C LEU A 88 1.46 -9.08 20.12
N ILE A 89 0.16 -9.05 20.39
CA ILE A 89 -0.88 -9.34 19.39
C ILE A 89 -0.91 -8.21 18.36
N HIS A 90 -0.83 -6.95 18.82
CA HIS A 90 -0.76 -5.79 17.93
C HIS A 90 0.44 -5.85 17.00
N PHE A 91 1.60 -6.28 17.50
CA PHE A 91 2.79 -6.46 16.69
C PHE A 91 2.57 -7.52 15.60
N ALA A 92 2.07 -8.71 15.97
CA ALA A 92 1.81 -9.80 15.03
C ALA A 92 0.81 -9.39 13.93
N VAL A 93 -0.31 -8.76 14.29
CA VAL A 93 -1.34 -8.34 13.32
C VAL A 93 -0.81 -7.22 12.41
N LYS A 94 -0.05 -6.26 12.94
CA LYS A 94 0.59 -5.21 12.13
C LYS A 94 1.66 -5.76 11.20
N GLN A 95 2.39 -6.79 11.63
CA GLN A 95 3.40 -7.44 10.79
C GLN A 95 2.74 -8.14 9.59
N ASN A 96 1.65 -8.90 9.80
CA ASN A 96 0.88 -9.50 8.71
C ASN A 96 0.40 -8.44 7.70
N PHE A 97 -0.15 -7.32 8.18
CA PHE A 97 -0.56 -6.23 7.28
C PHE A 97 0.62 -5.63 6.49
N ARG A 98 1.81 -5.59 7.09
CA ARG A 98 3.01 -5.08 6.41
C ARG A 98 3.47 -6.02 5.32
N ASP A 99 3.47 -7.31 5.62
CA ASP A 99 3.91 -8.38 4.71
C ASP A 99 2.95 -8.50 3.52
N ASP A 100 1.65 -8.27 3.74
CA ASP A 100 0.61 -8.22 2.70
C ASP A 100 0.57 -6.89 1.90
N GLY A 101 1.38 -5.90 2.27
CA GLY A 101 1.44 -4.59 1.60
C GLY A 101 0.36 -3.58 2.01
N TYR A 102 -0.43 -3.84 3.06
CA TYR A 102 -1.50 -2.98 3.58
C TYR A 102 -0.96 -1.81 4.43
N TYR A 103 -0.29 -0.86 3.79
CA TYR A 103 0.32 0.29 4.48
C TYR A 103 -0.70 1.15 5.26
N LEU A 104 -1.91 1.34 4.72
CA LEU A 104 -2.96 2.12 5.36
C LEU A 104 -3.47 1.45 6.65
N LYS A 105 -3.69 0.13 6.62
CA LYS A 105 -4.09 -0.65 7.80
C LYS A 105 -3.07 -0.56 8.93
N VAL A 106 -1.77 -0.62 8.61
CA VAL A 106 -0.69 -0.46 9.60
C VAL A 106 -0.73 0.92 10.26
N LYS A 107 -0.94 1.98 9.48
CA LYS A 107 -1.06 3.34 10.01
C LYS A 107 -2.28 3.51 10.90
N GLN A 108 -3.45 3.06 10.44
CA GLN A 108 -4.68 3.12 11.22
C GLN A 108 -4.55 2.30 12.51
N ALA A 109 -4.00 1.09 12.44
CA ALA A 109 -3.78 0.23 13.61
C ALA A 109 -2.92 0.93 14.67
N THR A 110 -1.85 1.58 14.22
CA THR A 110 -0.95 2.35 15.08
C THR A 110 -1.65 3.57 15.68
N TYR A 111 -2.40 4.31 14.87
CA TYR A 111 -3.19 5.46 15.32
C TYR A 111 -4.21 5.05 16.40
N TYR A 112 -5.07 4.07 16.13
CA TYR A 112 -6.09 3.63 17.10
C TYR A 112 -5.45 3.07 18.37
N SER A 113 -4.33 2.34 18.27
CA SER A 113 -3.59 1.84 19.45
C SER A 113 -3.11 2.97 20.36
N TRP A 114 -2.49 4.01 19.78
CA TRP A 114 -1.93 5.11 20.56
C TRP A 114 -3.01 6.05 21.09
N VAL A 115 -4.02 6.36 20.27
CA VAL A 115 -5.12 7.24 20.67
C VAL A 115 -5.98 6.55 21.73
N GLY A 116 -6.29 5.27 21.57
CA GLY A 116 -7.03 4.48 22.56
C GLY A 116 -6.30 4.41 23.89
N PHE A 117 -4.99 4.13 23.89
CA PHE A 117 -4.17 4.15 25.08
C PHE A 117 -4.10 5.55 25.73
N GLY A 118 -3.89 6.60 24.94
CA GLY A 118 -3.84 7.98 25.45
C GLY A 118 -5.16 8.42 26.07
N LEU A 119 -6.30 8.08 25.44
CA LEU A 119 -7.63 8.40 25.97
C LEU A 119 -7.98 7.56 27.20
N LEU A 120 -7.49 6.32 27.30
CA LEU A 120 -7.62 5.52 28.53
C LEU A 120 -6.86 6.18 29.69
N MET A 121 -5.61 6.59 29.45
CA MET A 121 -4.82 7.28 30.48
C MET A 121 -5.48 8.60 30.90
N LEU A 122 -6.01 9.36 29.94
CA LEU A 122 -6.73 10.59 30.20
C LEU A 122 -8.02 10.35 30.99
N SER A 123 -8.81 9.30 30.64
CA SER A 123 -10.04 8.99 31.36
C SER A 123 -9.77 8.57 32.80
N VAL A 124 -8.71 7.79 33.04
CA VAL A 124 -8.28 7.40 34.39
C VAL A 124 -7.83 8.63 35.18
N PHE A 125 -7.06 9.53 34.57
CA PHE A 125 -6.64 10.77 35.23
C PHE A 125 -7.83 11.64 35.65
N ILE A 126 -8.79 11.85 34.75
CA ILE A 126 -10.04 12.58 35.05
C ILE A 126 -10.83 11.87 36.15
N SER A 127 -10.89 10.54 36.13
CA SER A 127 -11.59 9.77 37.16
C SER A 127 -11.00 9.97 38.55
N ILE A 128 -9.67 10.02 38.67
CA ILE A 128 -8.99 10.25 39.95
C ILE A 128 -9.25 11.68 40.45
N GLU A 129 -9.17 12.68 39.57
CA GLU A 129 -9.33 14.09 39.95
C GLU A 129 -10.78 14.43 40.37
N PHE A 130 -11.78 13.81 39.73
CA PHE A 130 -13.19 14.10 39.96
C PHE A 130 -13.93 13.01 40.75
N ASP A 131 -13.20 12.02 41.30
CA ASP A 131 -13.73 10.86 42.03
C ASP A 131 -14.86 10.14 41.28
N LEU A 132 -14.66 9.92 39.97
CA LEU A 132 -15.67 9.30 39.12
C LEU A 132 -15.69 7.78 39.32
N SER A 133 -16.88 7.20 39.22
CA SER A 133 -17.04 5.75 39.22
C SER A 133 -16.30 5.08 38.05
N GLY A 134 -15.94 3.80 38.21
CA GLY A 134 -15.34 3.01 37.13
C GLY A 134 -16.22 2.95 35.87
N LEU A 135 -17.55 2.94 36.03
CA LEU A 135 -18.49 2.96 34.89
C LEU A 135 -18.44 4.30 34.14
N SER A 136 -18.37 5.42 34.86
CA SER A 136 -18.21 6.75 34.27
C SER A 136 -16.89 6.87 33.51
N THR A 137 -15.82 6.31 34.06
CA THR A 137 -14.48 6.27 33.44
C THR A 137 -14.50 5.52 32.12
N LEU A 138 -15.10 4.32 32.11
CA LEU A 138 -15.27 3.52 30.89
C LEU A 138 -16.13 4.24 29.86
N ALA A 139 -17.21 4.91 30.28
CA ALA A 139 -18.07 5.67 29.38
C ALA A 139 -17.31 6.82 28.71
N ILE A 140 -16.47 7.56 29.44
CA ILE A 140 -15.62 8.63 28.89
C ILE A 140 -14.64 8.05 27.86
N TRP A 141 -14.00 6.93 28.18
CA TRP A 141 -13.04 6.29 27.28
C TRP A 141 -13.69 5.80 25.97
N ILE A 142 -14.87 5.16 26.08
CA ILE A 142 -15.66 4.71 24.93
C ILE A 142 -16.14 5.91 24.10
N ALA A 143 -16.62 6.98 24.75
CA ALA A 143 -17.04 8.20 24.06
C ALA A 143 -15.88 8.84 23.28
N GLY A 144 -14.65 8.72 23.78
CA GLY A 144 -13.42 9.14 23.09
C GLY A 144 -13.16 8.46 21.74
N PHE A 145 -13.78 7.29 21.49
CA PHE A 145 -13.66 6.63 20.19
C PHE A 145 -14.32 7.43 19.06
N ILE A 146 -15.43 8.13 19.35
CA ILE A 146 -16.19 8.89 18.35
C ILE A 146 -15.33 9.98 17.68
N PRO A 147 -14.68 10.91 18.42
CA PRO A 147 -13.81 11.90 17.81
C PRO A 147 -12.57 11.26 17.16
N ALA A 148 -12.02 10.19 17.75
CA ALA A 148 -10.88 9.47 17.16
C ALA A 148 -11.22 8.89 15.78
N TYR A 149 -12.40 8.28 15.65
CA TYR A 149 -12.93 7.73 14.40
C TYR A 149 -13.21 8.82 13.36
N ALA A 150 -13.88 9.91 13.78
CA ALA A 150 -14.19 11.02 12.90
C ALA A 150 -12.93 11.70 12.34
N PHE A 151 -11.86 11.80 13.15
CA PHE A 151 -10.58 12.34 12.73
C PHE A 151 -9.87 11.44 11.71
N ASP A 152 -9.81 10.13 11.98
CA ASP A 152 -9.20 9.14 11.08
C ASP A 152 -9.83 9.18 9.68
N GLU A 153 -11.17 9.13 9.62
CA GLU A 153 -11.91 9.11 8.35
C GLU A 153 -11.70 10.40 7.53
N LYS A 154 -11.56 11.55 8.19
CA LYS A 154 -11.42 12.84 7.52
C LYS A 154 -9.97 13.16 7.15
N PHE A 155 -9.00 12.87 8.01
CA PHE A 155 -7.62 13.33 7.83
C PHE A 155 -6.73 12.27 7.20
N ASN A 156 -6.70 11.04 7.73
CA ASN A 156 -5.79 10.00 7.25
C ASN A 156 -6.14 9.58 5.82
N ARG A 157 -7.43 9.40 5.54
CA ARG A 157 -7.91 9.02 4.21
C ARG A 157 -7.62 10.10 3.16
N ARG A 158 -7.90 11.37 3.47
CA ARG A 158 -7.64 12.49 2.55
C ARG A 158 -6.15 12.72 2.29
N ALA A 159 -5.32 12.65 3.33
CA ALA A 159 -3.88 12.82 3.21
C ALA A 159 -3.24 11.73 2.34
N LEU A 160 -3.72 10.48 2.46
CA LEU A 160 -3.24 9.38 1.62
C LEU A 160 -3.60 9.60 0.16
N ILE A 161 -4.89 9.88 -0.13
CA ILE A 161 -5.38 10.15 -1.49
C ILE A 161 -4.61 11.33 -2.12
N SER A 162 -4.31 12.38 -1.34
CA SER A 162 -3.51 13.51 -1.82
C SER A 162 -2.10 13.10 -2.24
N ARG A 163 -1.39 12.33 -1.41
CA ARG A 163 -0.01 11.88 -1.71
C ARG A 163 0.06 10.95 -2.91
N LEU A 164 -0.97 10.15 -3.13
CA LEU A 164 -1.06 9.28 -4.30
C LEU A 164 -1.32 10.10 -5.56
N LYS A 165 -2.26 11.05 -5.50
CA LYS A 165 -2.50 12.00 -6.59
C LYS A 165 -1.24 12.78 -6.95
N GLU A 166 -0.40 13.15 -5.97
CA GLU A 166 0.89 13.80 -6.22
C GLU A 166 1.87 12.88 -6.95
N ARG A 167 2.10 11.66 -6.46
CA ARG A 167 3.04 10.72 -7.10
C ARG A 167 2.62 10.33 -8.52
N TYR A 168 1.31 10.17 -8.76
CA TYR A 168 0.78 9.79 -10.08
C TYR A 168 0.46 10.98 -10.99
N LYS A 169 0.57 12.22 -10.51
CA LYS A 169 0.60 13.42 -11.39
C LYS A 169 1.97 13.68 -12.01
N GLN A 170 3.03 13.00 -11.54
CA GLN A 170 4.39 13.11 -12.08
C GLN A 170 4.84 12.00 -13.07
N PRO A 171 4.07 11.52 -14.06
CA PRO A 171 4.66 10.61 -15.06
C PRO A 171 5.38 11.29 -16.22
N ASP A 172 5.11 12.56 -16.60
CA ASP A 172 5.56 13.05 -17.93
C ASP A 172 6.10 14.49 -18.07
N ASN A 173 6.10 15.33 -17.02
CA ASN A 173 6.49 16.75 -17.21
C ASN A 173 7.99 17.07 -17.02
N ASP A 174 8.78 16.19 -16.40
CA ASP A 174 10.15 16.55 -15.97
C ASP A 174 11.28 16.00 -16.88
N LYS A 175 10.98 15.42 -18.06
CA LYS A 175 12.03 14.91 -18.98
C LYS A 175 11.93 15.32 -20.45
N ILE A 176 11.04 16.24 -20.84
CA ILE A 176 10.94 16.75 -22.22
C ILE A 176 11.43 18.22 -22.35
N GLY A 177 11.88 18.83 -21.26
CA GLY A 177 12.16 20.28 -21.19
C GLY A 177 13.58 20.77 -21.48
N GLU A 178 14.58 19.91 -21.70
CA GLU A 178 15.97 20.36 -21.89
C GLU A 178 16.69 19.62 -23.03
N LYS A 179 16.20 19.79 -24.25
CA LYS A 179 17.05 19.81 -25.45
C LYS A 179 16.48 20.81 -26.45
N LYS A 180 16.91 22.06 -26.36
CA LYS A 180 17.04 22.97 -27.49
C LYS A 180 18.34 23.76 -27.33
#